data_AF-A0A3D4TWW0-F1
#
_entry.id   AF-A0A3D4TWW0-F1
#
_cell.length_a   1.000
_cell.length_b   1.000
_cell.length_c   1.000
_cell.angle_alpha   90.00
_cell.angle_beta   90.00
_cell.angle_gamma   90.00
#
_symmetry.space_group_name_H-M   'P 1'
#
loop_
_entity.id
_entity.type
_entity.pdbx_description
1 polymer ?
#
loop_
_entity_poly.entity_id
_entity_poly.type
_entity_poly.pdbx_seq_one_letter_code
_entity_poly.pdbx_strand_id
1 'polypeptide(L)'
;MLERVKAALHELTKKAPKEEKEEIDTKDTKEDSEEPWVEVVACGLDPIKGLHYELNWNDAFIRYLRQSGYTGSADETIVGKWMVDLWKQTSDELNSQGRNQYE
;
A
#
# COMPACT_ATOMS: atom_id res chain seq x y z
N MET A 1 18.79 15.63 -2.65
CA MET A 1 18.18 14.31 -2.34
C MET A 1 16.66 14.36 -2.36
N LEU A 2 15.99 15.37 -1.78
CA LEU A 2 14.52 15.51 -1.82
C LEU A 2 13.92 15.60 -3.25
N GLU A 3 14.64 16.19 -4.21
CA GLU A 3 14.12 16.41 -5.58
C GLU A 3 13.99 15.11 -6.41
N ARG A 4 14.81 14.10 -6.12
CA ARG A 4 14.75 12.80 -6.83
C ARG A 4 13.58 11.94 -6.33
N VAL A 5 13.23 12.08 -5.05
CA VAL A 5 12.08 11.39 -4.43
C VAL A 5 10.76 11.99 -4.95
N LYS A 6 10.68 13.32 -5.09
CA LYS A 6 9.53 13.99 -5.71
C LYS A 6 9.33 13.60 -7.18
N ALA A 7 10.42 13.50 -7.95
CA ALA A 7 10.36 13.08 -9.35
C ALA A 7 9.90 11.61 -9.50
N ALA A 8 10.38 10.72 -8.64
CA ALA A 8 9.97 9.31 -8.63
C ALA A 8 8.49 9.15 -8.23
N LEU A 9 8.00 9.92 -7.25
CA LEU A 9 6.57 9.94 -6.88
C LEU A 9 5.69 10.45 -8.04
N HIS A 10 6.12 11.51 -8.74
CA HIS A 10 5.39 12.08 -9.87
C HIS A 10 5.33 11.13 -11.09
N GLU A 11 6.40 10.37 -11.38
CA GLU A 11 6.36 9.37 -12.46
C GLU A 11 5.50 8.15 -12.16
N LEU A 12 5.44 7.69 -10.90
CA LEU A 12 4.55 6.60 -10.49
C LEU A 12 3.06 7.01 -10.61
N THR A 13 2.74 8.29 -10.39
CA THR A 13 1.37 8.82 -10.55
C THR A 13 0.92 9.00 -12.01
N LYS A 14 1.86 9.17 -12.95
CA LYS A 14 1.57 9.38 -14.38
C LYS A 14 1.40 8.10 -15.19
N LYS A 15 1.78 6.95 -14.65
CA LYS A 15 1.82 5.67 -15.38
C LYS A 15 0.76 4.65 -14.93
N ALA A 16 -0.11 5.01 -13.99
CA ALA A 16 -1.35 4.29 -13.78
C ALA A 16 -2.35 4.71 -14.87
N PRO A 17 -2.89 3.80 -15.68
CA PRO A 17 -4.02 4.11 -16.54
C PRO A 17 -5.12 4.68 -15.64
N LYS A 18 -5.56 5.90 -15.96
CA LYS A 18 -6.79 6.47 -15.41
C LYS A 18 -7.95 5.70 -16.06
N GLU A 19 -8.12 4.44 -15.67
CA GLU A 19 -9.32 3.68 -15.96
C GLU A 19 -10.41 4.24 -15.05
N GLU A 20 -11.20 5.13 -15.60
CA GLU A 20 -12.57 5.38 -15.19
C GLU A 20 -13.32 4.04 -15.32
N LYS A 21 -13.25 3.22 -14.28
CA LYS A 21 -13.90 1.91 -14.21
C LYS A 21 -15.09 2.03 -13.28
N GLU A 22 -16.27 2.13 -13.89
CA GLU A 22 -17.60 1.72 -13.36
C GLU A 22 -17.59 1.34 -11.87
N GLU A 23 -17.60 2.35 -11.00
CA GLU A 23 -17.50 2.20 -9.55
C GLU A 23 -18.88 1.95 -8.92
N ILE A 24 -19.62 0.90 -9.29
CA ILE A 24 -20.89 0.64 -8.56
C ILE A 24 -21.22 -0.84 -8.33
N ASP A 25 -20.75 -1.81 -9.13
CA ASP A 25 -21.25 -3.20 -9.01
C ASP A 25 -20.29 -4.21 -8.35
N THR A 26 -19.00 -3.89 -8.15
CA THR A 26 -18.00 -4.88 -7.68
C THR A 26 -17.46 -4.66 -6.26
N LYS A 27 -17.84 -3.55 -5.62
CA LYS A 27 -17.32 -3.20 -4.28
C LYS A 27 -17.99 -4.04 -3.19
N ASP A 28 -19.31 -4.21 -3.30
CA ASP A 28 -20.15 -5.03 -2.41
C ASP A 28 -19.67 -6.49 -2.34
N THR A 29 -19.23 -7.07 -3.47
CA THR A 29 -18.83 -8.49 -3.51
C THR A 29 -17.48 -8.78 -2.86
N LYS A 30 -16.60 -7.77 -2.74
CA LYS A 30 -15.24 -7.95 -2.22
C LYS A 30 -15.16 -7.71 -0.72
N GLU A 31 -15.95 -6.77 -0.21
CA GLU A 31 -16.03 -6.48 1.23
C GLU A 31 -16.57 -7.69 2.02
N ASP A 32 -17.49 -8.46 1.44
CA ASP A 32 -18.05 -9.69 2.04
C ASP A 32 -17.33 -10.99 1.66
N SER A 33 -16.26 -10.94 0.85
CA SER A 33 -15.56 -12.15 0.42
C SER A 33 -14.76 -12.79 1.57
N GLU A 34 -14.69 -14.13 1.55
CA GLU A 34 -13.84 -14.91 2.48
C GLU A 34 -12.35 -14.86 2.10
N GLU A 35 -12.04 -14.42 0.88
CA GLU A 35 -10.66 -14.28 0.40
C GLU A 35 -10.07 -12.93 0.86
N PRO A 36 -8.82 -12.92 1.38
CA PRO A 36 -8.21 -11.69 1.88
C PRO A 36 -7.97 -10.70 0.74
N TRP A 37 -8.54 -9.50 0.87
CA TRP A 37 -8.45 -8.46 -0.15
C TRP A 37 -8.08 -7.10 0.44
N VAL A 38 -7.20 -6.39 -0.27
CA VAL A 38 -6.77 -5.02 0.02
C VAL A 38 -6.53 -4.26 -1.27
N GLU A 39 -6.94 -3.00 -1.32
CA GLU A 39 -6.69 -2.09 -2.45
C GLU A 39 -6.20 -0.72 -1.97
N VAL A 40 -5.42 -0.06 -2.81
CA VAL A 40 -5.08 1.36 -2.63
C VAL A 40 -6.13 2.18 -3.35
N VAL A 41 -6.97 2.89 -2.60
CA VAL A 41 -8.04 3.75 -3.13
C VAL A 41 -7.46 5.07 -3.61
N ALA A 42 -6.60 5.68 -2.79
CA ALA A 42 -5.96 6.95 -3.14
C ALA A 42 -4.55 7.04 -2.57
N CYS A 43 -3.71 7.81 -3.26
CA CYS A 43 -2.38 8.17 -2.80
C CYS A 43 -2.17 9.65 -3.11
N GLY A 44 -1.77 10.41 -2.09
CA GLY A 44 -1.56 11.85 -2.18
C GLY A 44 -0.26 12.26 -1.52
N LEU A 45 0.42 13.24 -2.10
CA LEU A 45 1.60 13.85 -1.49
C LEU A 45 1.21 15.20 -0.92
N ASP A 46 1.11 15.29 0.40
CA ASP A 46 0.97 16.55 1.10
C ASP A 46 2.37 17.15 1.37
N PRO A 47 2.61 18.42 1.03
CA PRO A 47 3.93 19.04 1.21
C PRO A 47 4.34 19.24 2.68
N ILE A 48 3.40 19.14 3.63
CA ILE A 48 3.61 19.35 5.07
C ILE A 48 3.50 18.02 5.84
N LYS A 49 2.50 17.20 5.51
CA LYS A 49 2.19 15.91 6.16
C LYS A 49 2.86 14.73 5.48
N GLY A 50 3.43 14.92 4.30
CA GLY A 50 4.10 13.88 3.52
C GLY A 50 3.11 13.01 2.73
N LEU A 51 3.54 11.79 2.45
CA LEU A 51 2.80 10.84 1.63
C LEU A 51 1.65 10.23 2.44
N HIS A 52 0.44 10.33 1.92
CA HIS A 52 -0.77 9.76 2.50
C HIS A 52 -1.36 8.71 1.55
N TYR A 53 -1.85 7.62 2.13
CA TYR A 53 -2.49 6.53 1.42
C TYR A 53 -3.85 6.26 2.05
N GLU A 54 -4.85 6.13 1.19
CA GLU A 54 -6.16 5.60 1.55
C GLU A 54 -6.24 4.18 1.04
N LEU A 55 -6.49 3.25 1.96
CA LEU A 55 -6.56 1.83 1.68
C LEU A 55 -7.97 1.36 2.03
N ASN A 56 -8.50 0.46 1.21
CA ASN A 56 -9.69 -0.30 1.57
C ASN A 56 -9.31 -1.77 1.71
N TRP A 57 -9.94 -2.48 2.62
CA TRP A 57 -9.68 -3.89 2.88
C TRP A 57 -10.95 -4.55 3.41
N ASN A 58 -11.00 -5.88 3.31
CA ASN A 58 -12.10 -6.67 3.86
C ASN A 58 -11.72 -7.35 5.20
N ASP A 59 -12.70 -7.91 5.89
CA ASP A 59 -12.48 -8.60 7.16
C ASP A 59 -11.58 -9.84 7.01
N ALA A 60 -11.64 -10.52 5.86
CA ALA A 60 -10.78 -11.66 5.57
C ALA A 60 -9.29 -11.28 5.59
N PHE A 61 -8.95 -10.09 5.08
CA PHE A 61 -7.59 -9.56 5.11
C PHE A 61 -7.11 -9.32 6.55
N ILE A 62 -7.96 -8.73 7.39
CA ILE A 62 -7.62 -8.53 8.81
C ILE A 62 -7.42 -9.86 9.53
N ARG A 63 -8.27 -10.86 9.28
CA ARG A 63 -8.11 -12.21 9.83
C ARG A 63 -6.78 -12.83 9.39
N TYR A 64 -6.43 -12.70 8.11
CA TYR A 64 -5.15 -13.18 7.57
C TYR A 64 -3.95 -12.51 8.26
N LEU A 65 -3.98 -11.19 8.47
CA LEU A 65 -2.92 -10.48 9.17
C LEU A 65 -2.80 -10.92 10.63
N ARG A 66 -3.92 -11.12 11.33
CA ARG A 66 -3.94 -11.63 12.71
C ARG A 66 -3.34 -13.03 12.80
N GLN A 67 -3.68 -13.91 11.88
CA GLN A 67 -3.09 -15.27 11.80
C GLN A 67 -1.59 -15.22 11.49
N SER A 68 -1.15 -14.22 10.73
CA SER A 68 0.27 -13.97 10.42
C SER A 68 1.04 -13.35 11.61
N GLY A 69 0.38 -13.07 12.73
CA GLY A 69 0.99 -12.55 13.96
C GLY A 69 0.86 -11.04 14.17
N TYR A 70 0.17 -10.32 13.28
CA TYR A 70 -0.09 -8.89 13.48
C TYR A 70 -1.22 -8.68 14.50
N THR A 71 -0.91 -7.93 15.56
CA THR A 71 -1.85 -7.67 16.66
C THR A 71 -2.12 -6.17 16.82
N GLY A 72 -3.33 -5.84 17.25
CA GLY A 72 -3.76 -4.46 17.47
C GLY A 72 -5.20 -4.38 17.97
N SER A 73 -5.52 -3.28 18.65
CA SER A 73 -6.86 -3.02 19.17
C SER A 73 -7.83 -2.55 18.09
N ALA A 74 -7.32 -1.95 17.02
CA ALA A 74 -8.07 -1.49 15.86
C ALA A 74 -7.46 -2.05 14.58
N ASP A 75 -8.28 -2.22 13.56
CA ASP A 75 -7.87 -2.86 12.31
C ASP A 75 -6.91 -1.95 11.53
N GLU A 76 -7.06 -0.62 11.59
CA GLU A 76 -6.10 0.31 10.98
C GLU A 76 -4.70 0.17 11.61
N THR A 77 -4.62 -0.18 12.90
CA THR A 77 -3.33 -0.42 13.56
C THR A 77 -2.66 -1.69 13.03
N ILE A 78 -3.46 -2.71 12.71
CA ILE A 78 -2.96 -3.98 12.18
C ILE A 78 -2.47 -3.79 10.75
N VAL A 79 -3.29 -3.15 9.91
CA VAL A 79 -2.94 -2.82 8.52
C VAL A 79 -1.73 -1.89 8.48
N GLY A 80 -1.66 -0.89 9.36
CA GLY A 80 -0.51 0.02 9.44
C GLY A 80 0.80 -0.69 9.77
N LYS A 81 0.78 -1.65 10.71
CA LYS A 81 1.98 -2.46 11.03
C LYS A 81 2.41 -3.31 9.84
N TRP A 82 1.46 -4.00 9.20
CA TRP A 82 1.73 -4.77 7.99
C TRP A 82 2.33 -3.89 6.88
N MET A 83 1.77 -2.71 6.63
CA MET A 83 2.23 -1.81 5.58
C MET A 83 3.65 -1.30 5.84
N VAL A 84 3.99 -0.98 7.10
CA VAL A 84 5.36 -0.61 7.48
C VAL A 84 6.34 -1.74 7.21
N ASP A 85 5.99 -2.99 7.55
CA ASP A 85 6.86 -4.14 7.28
C ASP A 85 6.99 -4.44 5.78
N LEU A 86 5.91 -4.29 5.01
CA LEU A 86 5.94 -4.35 3.55
C LEU A 86 6.94 -3.33 2.98
N TRP A 87 6.88 -2.07 3.44
CA TRP A 87 7.81 -1.04 2.98
C TRP A 87 9.26 -1.34 3.36
N LYS A 88 9.51 -1.87 4.56
CA LYS A 88 10.87 -2.29 4.95
C LYS A 88 11.39 -3.39 4.04
N GLN A 89 10.57 -4.39 3.73
CA GLN A 89 10.95 -5.50 2.86
C GLN A 89 11.27 -4.97 1.45
N THR A 90 10.40 -4.14 0.87
CA THR A 90 10.65 -3.53 -0.45
C THR A 90 11.87 -2.61 -0.43
N SER A 91 12.08 -1.85 0.66
CA SER A 91 13.25 -0.97 0.78
C SER A 91 14.56 -1.74 0.91
N ASP A 92 14.58 -2.84 1.66
CA ASP A 92 15.76 -3.70 1.79
C ASP A 92 16.11 -4.38 0.47
N GLU A 93 15.08 -4.83 -0.28
CA GLU A 93 15.24 -5.37 -1.62
C GLU A 93 15.82 -4.32 -2.60
N LEU A 94 15.30 -3.10 -2.62
CA LEU A 94 15.84 -2.03 -3.46
C LEU A 94 17.29 -1.66 -3.08
N ASN A 95 17.62 -1.66 -1.78
CA ASN A 95 18.96 -1.35 -1.31
C ASN A 95 19.96 -2.49 -1.55
N SER A 96 19.50 -3.75 -1.56
CA SER A 96 20.32 -4.91 -1.94
C SER A 96 20.57 -4.97 -3.44
N GLN A 97 19.59 -4.62 -4.28
CA GLN A 97 19.79 -4.47 -5.73
C GLN A 97 20.73 -3.31 -6.07
N GLY A 98 20.78 -2.26 -5.25
CA GLY A 98 21.71 -1.15 -5.39
C GLY A 98 23.18 -1.48 -5.06
N ARG A 99 23.47 -2.60 -4.38
CA ARG A 99 24.83 -3.04 -4.02
C ARG A 99 25.51 -3.93 -5.08
N ASN A 100 24.77 -4.53 -6.01
CA ASN A 100 25.34 -5.40 -7.06
C ASN A 100 25.89 -4.64 -8.29
N GLN A 101 26.01 -3.31 -8.24
CA GLN A 101 26.53 -2.50 -9.36
C GLN A 101 27.95 -1.97 -9.15
N TYR A 102 28.69 -2.48 -8.16
CA TYR A 102 30.10 -2.13 -7.88
C TYR A 102 30.95 -3.32 -7.41
N GLU A 103 30.83 -4.47 -8.07
CA GLU A 103 31.88 -5.51 -8.07
C GLU A 103 32.31 -5.83 -9.50
#